data_AF-A0A6I7NUN8-F1
#
_entry.id   AF-A0A6I7NUN8-F1
#
_cell.length_a   1.000
_cell.length_b   1.000
_cell.length_c   1.000
_cell.angle_alpha   90.00
_cell.angle_beta   90.00
_cell.angle_gamma   90.00
#
_symmetry.space_group_name_H-M   'P 1'
#
loop_
_entity.id
_entity.type
_entity.pdbx_description
1 polymer ?
#
loop_
_entity_poly.entity_id
_entity_poly.type
_entity_poly.pdbx_seq_one_letter_code
_entity_poly.pdbx_strand_id
1 'polypeptide(L)'
;RPAREIVITKRDSEATLLQTMELTNGELLNEVLERGAEKWLAEYNGRTEEMINNIYLIAFSRKPTEREKGIAKSFLEQDYSKETVQDLLWAIVMQPEFQFIY
;
A
#
# COMPACT_ATOMS: atom_id res chain seq x y z
N ARG A 1 -31.91 5.19 39.31
CA ARG A 1 -30.42 5.25 39.40
C ARG A 1 -29.88 4.60 38.12
N PRO A 2 -29.36 5.35 37.14
CA PRO A 2 -28.77 4.75 35.94
C PRO A 2 -27.37 4.20 36.28
N ALA A 3 -27.03 3.06 35.69
CA ALA A 3 -25.77 2.35 35.93
C ALA A 3 -24.62 2.99 35.14
N ARG A 4 -23.42 2.96 35.75
CA ARG A 4 -22.15 3.54 35.29
C ARG A 4 -21.85 3.19 33.82
N GLU A 5 -21.65 4.21 32.99
CA GLU A 5 -21.00 4.08 31.68
C GLU A 5 -19.62 3.46 31.87
N ILE A 6 -19.41 2.29 31.29
CA ILE A 6 -18.07 1.70 31.18
C ILE A 6 -17.39 2.43 30.03
N VAL A 7 -16.53 3.39 30.36
CA VAL A 7 -15.62 4.00 29.39
C VAL A 7 -14.54 2.95 29.10
N ILE A 8 -14.70 2.24 27.98
CA ILE A 8 -13.68 1.31 27.48
C ILE A 8 -12.74 2.13 26.60
N THR A 9 -11.60 2.58 27.15
CA THR A 9 -10.49 3.11 26.34
C THR A 9 -9.64 1.95 25.82
N LYS A 10 -10.22 1.07 24.99
CA LYS A 10 -9.43 0.17 24.16
C LYS A 10 -9.40 0.76 22.76
N ARG A 11 -8.19 1.01 22.25
CA ARG A 11 -7.97 1.20 20.83
C ARG A 11 -8.12 -0.20 20.23
N ASP A 12 -9.27 -0.53 19.65
CA ASP A 12 -9.37 -1.74 18.85
C ASP A 12 -8.33 -1.64 17.74
N SER A 13 -7.36 -2.56 17.75
CA SER A 13 -6.28 -2.64 16.75
C SER A 13 -6.75 -3.30 15.45
N GLU A 14 -7.98 -3.79 15.42
CA GLU A 14 -8.57 -4.44 14.27
C GLU A 14 -9.46 -3.44 13.54
N ALA A 15 -9.19 -3.24 12.24
CA ALA A 15 -10.11 -2.53 11.37
C ALA A 15 -11.49 -3.19 11.47
N THR A 16 -12.54 -2.38 11.67
CA THR A 16 -13.91 -2.91 11.71
C THR A 16 -14.19 -3.57 10.35
N LEU A 17 -14.97 -4.66 10.30
CA LEU A 17 -15.26 -5.41 9.06
C LEU A 17 -15.65 -4.51 7.87
N LEU A 18 -16.36 -3.41 8.14
CA LEU A 18 -16.73 -2.39 7.17
C LEU A 18 -15.53 -1.60 6.61
N GLN A 19 -14.56 -1.21 7.45
CA GLN A 19 -13.33 -0.53 7.04
C GLN A 19 -12.45 -1.45 6.18
N THR A 20 -12.39 -2.74 6.51
CA THR A 20 -11.69 -3.75 5.69
C THR A 20 -12.36 -3.93 4.32
N MET A 21 -13.69 -3.78 4.23
CA MET A 21 -14.40 -3.80 2.95
C MET A 21 -14.18 -2.53 2.11
N GLU A 22 -14.12 -1.36 2.74
CA GLU A 22 -13.77 -0.11 2.05
C GLU A 22 -12.31 -0.11 1.56
N LEU A 23 -11.39 -0.73 2.31
CA LEU A 23 -10.01 -0.93 1.90
C LEU A 23 -9.85 -1.88 0.71
N THR A 24 -10.79 -2.80 0.50
CA THR A 24 -10.71 -3.79 -0.60
C THR A 24 -11.51 -3.38 -1.85
N ASN A 25 -12.60 -2.61 -1.69
CA ASN A 25 -13.51 -2.24 -2.79
C ASN A 25 -13.78 -0.72 -2.90
N GLY A 26 -13.09 0.12 -2.13
CA GLY A 26 -13.36 1.56 -2.10
C GLY A 26 -12.76 2.31 -3.29
N GLU A 27 -13.60 3.08 -3.98
CA GLU A 27 -13.19 4.01 -5.05
C GLU A 27 -12.07 4.96 -4.60
N LEU A 28 -12.08 5.36 -3.32
CA LEU A 28 -11.07 6.23 -2.74
C LEU A 28 -9.65 5.63 -2.82
N LEU A 29 -9.48 4.34 -2.51
CA LEU A 29 -8.16 3.71 -2.58
C LEU A 29 -7.68 3.69 -4.02
N ASN A 30 -8.56 3.32 -4.95
CA ASN A 30 -8.24 3.30 -6.37
C ASN A 30 -7.79 4.67 -6.88
N GLU A 31 -8.53 5.74 -6.57
CA GLU A 31 -8.17 7.11 -6.94
C GLU A 31 -6.84 7.59 -6.32
N VAL A 32 -6.55 7.18 -5.09
CA VAL A 32 -5.28 7.53 -4.43
C VAL A 32 -4.11 6.79 -5.09
N LEU A 33 -4.28 5.51 -5.38
CA LEU A 33 -3.25 4.69 -6.03
C LEU A 33 -3.00 5.16 -7.47
N GLU A 34 -4.04 5.50 -8.22
CA GLU A 34 -3.94 6.05 -9.58
C GLU A 34 -3.14 7.35 -9.60
N ARG A 35 -3.49 8.32 -8.73
CA ARG A 35 -2.72 9.58 -8.59
C ARG A 35 -1.28 9.33 -8.13
N GLY A 36 -1.08 8.35 -7.25
CA GLY A 36 0.24 7.90 -6.85
C GLY A 36 1.04 7.39 -8.04
N ALA A 37 0.48 6.49 -8.83
CA ALA A 37 1.13 5.92 -10.00
C ALA A 37 1.55 6.98 -11.02
N GLU A 38 0.68 7.94 -11.33
CA GLU A 38 1.00 9.05 -12.25
C GLU A 38 2.18 9.89 -11.76
N LYS A 39 2.15 10.25 -10.47
CA LYS A 39 3.23 11.03 -9.87
C LYS A 39 4.56 10.28 -9.93
N TRP A 40 4.55 8.99 -9.61
CA TRP A 40 5.76 8.18 -9.57
C TRP A 40 6.31 7.92 -10.98
N LEU A 41 5.45 7.67 -11.96
CA LEU A 41 5.89 7.57 -13.36
C LEU A 41 6.58 8.84 -13.84
N ALA A 42 6.01 10.01 -13.53
CA ALA A 42 6.58 11.30 -13.89
C ALA A 42 7.92 11.58 -13.18
N GLU A 43 8.07 11.15 -11.93
CA GLU A 43 9.26 11.41 -11.11
C GLU A 43 10.45 10.51 -11.47
N TYR A 44 10.19 9.22 -11.71
CA TYR A 44 11.26 8.23 -11.93
C TYR A 44 11.60 8.03 -13.41
N ASN A 45 10.70 8.34 -14.34
CA ASN A 45 10.93 8.37 -15.81
C ASN A 45 11.79 7.20 -16.34
N GLY A 46 11.43 5.97 -15.99
CA GLY A 46 12.13 4.74 -16.41
C GLY A 46 13.23 4.24 -15.46
N ARG A 47 13.49 4.92 -14.33
CA ARG A 47 14.38 4.44 -13.26
C ARG A 47 13.65 3.44 -12.35
N THR A 48 13.26 2.31 -12.92
CA THR A 48 12.45 1.27 -12.26
C THR A 48 13.05 0.79 -10.94
N GLU A 49 14.37 0.60 -10.87
CA GLU A 49 15.01 0.12 -9.64
C GLU A 49 15.00 1.16 -8.51
N GLU A 50 15.23 2.44 -8.84
CA GLU A 50 15.15 3.53 -7.85
C GLU A 50 13.71 3.68 -7.34
N MET A 51 12.75 3.57 -8.27
CA MET A 51 11.33 3.60 -7.95
C MET A 51 10.98 2.49 -6.95
N ILE A 52 11.29 1.23 -7.26
CA ILE A 52 11.00 0.09 -6.37
C ILE A 52 11.65 0.31 -4.99
N ASN A 53 12.93 0.71 -4.95
CA ASN A 53 13.62 0.95 -3.67
C ASN A 53 12.91 2.01 -2.82
N ASN A 54 12.47 3.10 -3.44
CA ASN A 54 11.77 4.17 -2.73
C ASN A 54 10.35 3.77 -2.32
N ILE A 55 9.62 2.96 -3.10
CA ILE A 55 8.31 2.43 -2.67
C ILE A 55 8.48 1.63 -1.39
N TYR A 56 9.41 0.68 -1.36
CA TYR A 56 9.65 -0.16 -0.19
C TYR A 56 10.16 0.63 1.02
N LEU A 57 11.00 1.65 0.79
CA LEU A 57 11.46 2.52 1.86
C LEU A 57 10.31 3.32 2.47
N ILE A 58 9.39 3.84 1.66
CA ILE A 58 8.23 4.60 2.16
C ILE A 58 7.20 3.68 2.81
N ALA A 59 6.92 2.51 2.21
CA ALA A 59 5.88 1.60 2.69
C ALA A 59 6.30 0.79 3.92
N PHE A 60 7.55 0.32 3.96
CA PHE A 60 8.04 -0.61 4.99
C PHE A 60 9.23 -0.08 5.79
N SER A 61 9.71 1.14 5.54
CA SER A 61 10.90 1.71 6.18
C SER A 61 12.17 0.85 6.02
N ARG A 62 12.21 -0.01 4.99
CA ARG A 62 13.33 -0.90 4.67
C ARG A 62 13.55 -0.97 3.16
N LYS A 63 14.76 -1.37 2.76
CA LYS A 63 15.03 -1.71 1.36
C LYS A 63 14.35 -3.04 0.99
N PRO A 64 13.96 -3.23 -0.28
CA PRO A 64 13.44 -4.52 -0.73
C PRO A 64 14.52 -5.59 -0.62
N THR A 65 14.12 -6.82 -0.33
CA THR A 65 14.99 -7.99 -0.48
C THR A 65 15.23 -8.29 -1.96
N GLU A 66 16.28 -9.05 -2.28
CA GLU A 66 16.58 -9.45 -3.68
C GLU A 66 15.40 -10.16 -4.35
N ARG A 67 14.65 -10.96 -3.57
CA ARG A 67 13.45 -11.65 -4.08
C ARG A 67 12.32 -10.67 -4.40
N GLU A 68 12.00 -9.76 -3.49
CA GLU A 68 10.97 -8.73 -3.68
C GLU A 68 11.32 -7.81 -4.85
N LYS A 69 12.59 -7.39 -4.93
CA LYS A 69 13.10 -6.56 -6.02
C LYS A 69 12.97 -7.29 -7.36
N GLY A 70 13.33 -8.58 -7.42
CA GLY A 70 13.20 -9.39 -8.63
C GLY A 70 11.75 -9.54 -9.11
N ILE A 71 10.80 -9.71 -8.19
CA ILE A 71 9.37 -9.80 -8.52
C ILE A 71 8.85 -8.45 -9.02
N ALA A 72 9.09 -7.37 -8.28
CA ALA A 72 8.63 -6.03 -8.65
C ALA A 72 9.25 -5.53 -9.97
N LYS A 73 10.53 -5.85 -10.21
CA LYS A 73 11.21 -5.52 -11.47
C LYS A 73 10.63 -6.32 -12.64
N SER A 74 10.47 -7.64 -12.48
CA SER A 74 9.83 -8.48 -13.50
C SER A 74 8.42 -8.00 -13.85
N PHE A 75 7.69 -7.51 -12.86
CA PHE A 75 6.34 -6.97 -13.04
C PHE A 75 6.35 -5.67 -13.87
N LEU A 76 7.25 -4.74 -13.56
CA LEU A 76 7.38 -3.45 -14.26
C LEU A 76 8.15 -3.49 -15.59
N GLU A 77 8.91 -4.56 -15.86
CA GLU A 77 9.61 -4.76 -17.14
C GLU A 77 8.69 -5.29 -18.24
N GLN A 78 7.54 -5.90 -17.89
CA GLN A 78 6.55 -6.35 -18.87
C GLN A 78 5.78 -5.18 -19.47
N ASP A 79 5.40 -4.23 -18.62
CA ASP A 79 4.76 -2.97 -19.02
C ASP A 79 5.09 -1.89 -17.99
N TYR A 80 5.62 -0.76 -18.47
CA TYR A 80 5.92 0.40 -17.63
C TYR A 80 4.80 1.43 -17.79
N SER A 81 3.58 1.00 -17.52
CA SER A 81 2.35 1.78 -17.62
C SER A 81 1.86 2.23 -16.24
N LYS A 82 0.86 3.13 -16.24
CA LYS A 82 0.25 3.63 -15.00
C LYS A 82 -0.39 2.50 -14.23
N GLU A 83 -1.07 1.63 -14.96
CA GLU A 83 -1.82 0.48 -14.46
C GLU A 83 -0.87 -0.48 -13.74
N THR A 84 0.29 -0.78 -14.31
CA THR A 84 1.27 -1.67 -13.66
C THR A 84 1.89 -1.07 -12.39
N VAL A 85 2.16 0.24 -12.38
CA VAL A 85 2.65 0.91 -11.16
C VAL A 85 1.55 0.95 -10.09
N GLN A 86 0.31 1.20 -10.48
CA GLN A 86 -0.85 1.18 -9.60
C GLN A 86 -1.05 -0.20 -8.97
N ASP A 87 -0.98 -1.27 -9.77
CA ASP A 87 -1.10 -2.65 -9.30
C ASP A 87 0.04 -3.03 -8.34
N LEU A 88 1.26 -2.56 -8.59
CA LEU A 88 2.37 -2.77 -7.67
C LEU A 88 2.12 -2.08 -6.31
N LEU A 89 1.67 -0.83 -6.32
CA LEU A 89 1.33 -0.10 -5.11
C LEU A 89 0.19 -0.79 -4.36
N TRP A 90 -0.83 -1.26 -5.09
CA TRP A 90 -1.93 -2.05 -4.53
C TRP A 90 -1.43 -3.33 -3.86
N ALA A 91 -0.57 -4.11 -4.53
CA ALA A 91 -0.04 -5.36 -4.01
C ALA A 91 0.76 -5.16 -2.70
N ILE A 92 1.47 -4.03 -2.59
CA ILE A 92 2.22 -3.62 -1.40
C ILE A 92 1.27 -3.23 -0.27
N VAL A 93 0.27 -2.39 -0.55
CA VAL A 93 -0.73 -1.97 0.44
C VAL A 93 -1.52 -3.17 0.96
N MET A 94 -1.77 -4.19 0.13
CA MET A 94 -2.48 -5.40 0.53
C MET A 94 -1.63 -6.40 1.34
N GLN A 95 -0.32 -6.18 1.50
CA GLN A 95 0.50 -7.05 2.34
C GLN A 95 0.09 -6.93 3.82
N PRO A 96 0.04 -8.05 4.57
CA PRO A 96 -0.17 -8.00 6.02
C PRO A 96 0.87 -7.14 6.74
N GLU A 97 2.12 -7.10 6.25
CA GLU A 97 3.18 -6.24 6.80
C GLU A 97 2.84 -4.75 6.73
N PHE A 98 2.02 -4.33 5.76
CA PHE A 98 1.58 -2.94 5.64
C PHE A 98 0.32 -2.66 6.47
N GLN A 99 -0.62 -3.61 6.48
CA GLN A 99 -1.92 -3.46 7.15
C GLN A 99 -1.82 -3.55 8.68
N PHE A 100 -0.88 -4.33 9.21
CA PHE A 100 -0.76 -4.56 10.65
C PHE A 100 0.50 -3.89 11.22
N ILE A 101 0.29 -2.94 12.11
CA ILE A 101 1.34 -2.40 12.98
C ILE A 101 1.44 -3.36 14.17
N TYR A 102 2.51 -4.14 14.26
CA TYR A 102 2.86 -4.89 15.48
C TYR A 102 3.53 -3.98 16.53
#